data_AF-A0A835X089-F1
#
_entry.id   AF-A0A835X089-F1
#
_cell.length_a   1.000
_cell.length_b   1.000
_cell.length_c   1.000
_cell.angle_alpha   90.00
_cell.angle_beta   90.00
_cell.angle_gamma   90.00
#
_symmetry.space_group_name_H-M   'P 1'
#
loop_
_entity.id
_entity.type
_entity.pdbx_description
1 polymer ?
#
loop_
_entity_poly.entity_id
_entity_poly.type
_entity_poly.pdbx_seq_one_letter_code
_entity_poly.pdbx_strand_id
1 'polypeptide(L)'
;MKKTIKRLRIWDSRSQNDVIDRNFRQAFSELSRLKDKLSLSDAVVEKAAYIYRKALEKKLVRGRTIHGMMGSALYAACREVETPRTLKDIAETTNIKKKEIARCYRLLLRELSLKMPVVDSVQNVARIASKAGLSEKTKRYAIEILRKAEENKISAGKNP
;
A
#
# COMPACT_ATOMS: atom_id res chain seq x y z
N MET A 1 -36.78 24.28 -13.44
CA MET A 1 -35.91 23.11 -13.17
C MET A 1 -34.41 23.42 -13.11
N LYS A 2 -33.75 23.96 -14.15
CA LYS A 2 -32.27 24.18 -14.15
C LYS A 2 -31.74 25.08 -13.00
N LYS A 3 -32.47 26.15 -12.63
CA LYS A 3 -32.10 27.04 -11.51
C LYS A 3 -32.12 26.32 -10.14
N THR A 4 -33.10 25.43 -9.93
CA THR A 4 -33.27 24.64 -8.70
C THR A 4 -32.12 23.64 -8.51
N ILE A 5 -31.76 22.90 -9.56
CA ILE A 5 -30.64 21.94 -9.55
C ILE A 5 -29.31 22.65 -9.28
N LYS A 6 -29.09 23.83 -9.89
CA LYS A 6 -27.88 24.64 -9.65
C LYS A 6 -27.77 25.07 -8.18
N ARG A 7 -28.89 25.48 -7.57
CA ARG A 7 -28.94 25.87 -6.15
C ARG A 7 -28.66 24.68 -5.24
N LEU A 8 -29.24 23.51 -5.52
CA LEU A 8 -28.99 22.27 -4.78
C LEU A 8 -27.52 21.86 -4.85
N ARG A 9 -26.88 21.90 -6.03
CA ARG A 9 -25.45 21.59 -6.18
C ARG A 9 -24.55 22.55 -5.39
N ILE A 10 -24.92 23.83 -5.29
CA ILE A 10 -24.18 24.80 -4.47
C ILE A 10 -24.31 24.48 -2.98
N TRP A 11 -25.50 24.09 -2.52
CA TRP A 11 -25.74 23.75 -1.13
C TRP A 11 -25.02 22.46 -0.74
N ASP A 12 -25.07 21.45 -1.60
CA ASP A 12 -24.33 20.19 -1.44
C ASP A 12 -22.80 20.42 -1.45
N SER A 13 -22.29 21.23 -2.37
CA SER A 13 -20.87 21.59 -2.38
C SER A 13 -20.44 22.34 -1.11
N ARG A 14 -21.35 23.08 -0.46
CA ARG A 14 -21.07 23.81 0.78
C ARG A 14 -21.13 22.91 2.01
N SER A 15 -22.07 21.97 2.07
CA SER A 15 -22.15 21.00 3.16
C SER A 15 -20.97 20.03 3.14
N GLN A 16 -20.44 19.71 1.97
CA GLN A 16 -19.33 18.76 1.77
C GLN A 16 -17.92 19.39 1.90
N ASN A 17 -17.79 20.58 2.51
CA ASN A 17 -16.53 21.31 2.58
C ASN A 17 -15.67 21.00 3.82
N ASP A 18 -16.02 19.98 4.61
CA ASP A 18 -15.17 19.56 5.72
C ASP A 18 -13.78 19.17 5.19
N VAL A 19 -12.74 19.61 5.91
CA VAL A 19 -11.34 19.32 5.61
C VAL A 19 -11.08 17.81 5.65
N ILE A 20 -11.75 17.11 6.57
CA ILE A 20 -11.64 15.65 6.72
C ILE A 20 -12.27 14.94 5.51
N ASP A 21 -13.47 15.35 5.10
CA ASP A 21 -14.15 14.74 3.96
C ASP A 21 -13.40 14.94 2.64
N ARG A 22 -12.84 16.14 2.42
CA ARG A 22 -11.98 16.40 1.26
C ARG A 22 -10.75 15.51 1.25
N ASN A 23 -10.13 15.32 2.41
CA ASN A 23 -9.00 14.43 2.57
C ASN A 23 -9.36 12.98 2.23
N PHE A 24 -10.47 12.47 2.77
CA PHE A 24 -10.94 11.11 2.47
C PHE A 24 -11.27 10.92 0.99
N ARG A 25 -11.94 11.89 0.34
CA ARG A 25 -12.24 11.80 -1.09
C ARG A 25 -10.97 11.66 -1.93
N GLN A 26 -9.97 12.50 -1.68
CA GLN A 26 -8.70 12.43 -2.40
C GLN A 26 -7.97 11.12 -2.10
N ALA A 27 -7.89 10.71 -0.84
CA ALA A 27 -7.19 9.50 -0.42
C ALA A 27 -7.85 8.23 -0.99
N PHE A 28 -9.18 8.11 -0.93
CA PHE A 28 -9.90 6.93 -1.42
C PHE A 28 -10.02 6.89 -2.93
N SER A 29 -10.12 8.03 -3.61
CA SER A 29 -9.99 8.08 -5.07
C SER A 29 -8.64 7.50 -5.52
N GLU A 30 -7.58 7.80 -4.79
CA GLU A 30 -6.24 7.27 -5.07
C GLU A 30 -6.12 5.80 -4.70
N LEU A 31 -6.73 5.37 -3.59
CA LEU A 31 -6.77 3.96 -3.23
C LEU A 31 -7.48 3.11 -4.30
N SER A 32 -8.61 3.58 -4.84
CA SER A 32 -9.31 2.92 -5.95
C SER A 32 -8.44 2.83 -7.19
N ARG A 33 -7.75 3.92 -7.56
CA ARG A 33 -6.79 3.92 -8.67
C ARG A 33 -5.64 2.92 -8.45
N LEU A 34 -5.15 2.80 -7.22
CA LEU A 34 -4.09 1.86 -6.86
C LEU A 34 -4.56 0.41 -6.87
N LYS A 35 -5.80 0.14 -6.44
CA LYS A 35 -6.43 -1.17 -6.54
C LYS A 35 -6.37 -1.70 -7.97
N ASP A 36 -6.80 -0.88 -8.93
CA ASP A 36 -6.88 -1.28 -10.33
C ASP A 36 -5.49 -1.48 -10.94
N LYS A 37 -4.57 -0.53 -10.72
CA LYS A 37 -3.22 -0.60 -11.28
C LYS A 37 -2.35 -1.73 -10.72
N LEU A 38 -2.54 -2.10 -9.45
CA LEU A 38 -1.75 -3.15 -8.78
C LEU A 38 -2.51 -4.47 -8.66
N SER A 39 -3.71 -4.55 -9.25
CA SER A 39 -4.62 -5.69 -9.21
C SER A 39 -4.78 -6.27 -7.80
N LEU A 40 -5.16 -5.40 -6.86
CA LEU A 40 -5.25 -5.73 -5.44
C LEU A 40 -6.62 -6.32 -5.10
N SER A 41 -6.65 -7.23 -4.13
CA SER A 41 -7.89 -7.77 -3.58
C SER A 41 -8.62 -6.73 -2.71
N ASP A 42 -9.93 -6.91 -2.55
CA ASP A 42 -10.74 -6.05 -1.69
C ASP A 42 -10.28 -6.07 -0.24
N ALA A 43 -9.80 -7.22 0.25
CA ALA A 43 -9.24 -7.35 1.60
C ALA A 43 -8.06 -6.38 1.85
N VAL A 44 -7.18 -6.20 0.86
CA VAL A 44 -6.06 -5.25 0.95
C VAL A 44 -6.57 -3.80 0.97
N VAL A 45 -7.57 -3.50 0.14
CA VAL A 45 -8.19 -2.16 0.05
C VAL A 45 -8.88 -1.77 1.34
N GLU A 46 -9.68 -2.67 1.91
CA GLU A 46 -10.37 -2.46 3.19
C GLU A 46 -9.36 -2.23 4.32
N LYS A 47 -8.30 -3.04 4.38
CA LYS A 47 -7.24 -2.89 5.37
C LYS A 47 -6.47 -1.58 5.22
N ALA A 48 -6.14 -1.19 3.99
CA ALA A 48 -5.48 0.09 3.71
C ALA A 48 -6.37 1.27 4.12
N ALA A 49 -7.66 1.19 3.82
CA ALA A 49 -8.65 2.20 4.20
C ALA A 49 -8.79 2.31 5.73
N TYR A 50 -8.75 1.19 6.44
CA TYR A 50 -8.76 1.16 7.90
C TYR A 50 -7.51 1.79 8.52
N ILE A 51 -6.32 1.44 8.03
CA ILE A 51 -5.05 2.02 8.49
C ILE A 51 -5.03 3.53 8.24
N TYR A 52 -5.50 3.97 7.07
CA TYR A 52 -5.55 5.39 6.72
C TYR A 52 -6.52 6.17 7.63
N ARG A 53 -7.71 5.64 7.91
CA ARG A 53 -8.67 6.25 8.85
C ARG A 53 -8.06 6.46 10.23
N LYS A 54 -7.41 5.43 10.78
CA LYS A 54 -6.69 5.54 12.06
C LYS A 54 -5.56 6.57 12.04
N ALA A 55 -4.83 6.64 10.92
CA ALA A 55 -3.77 7.63 10.76
C ALA A 55 -4.31 9.06 10.76
N LEU A 56 -5.49 9.28 10.16
CA LEU A 56 -6.15 10.59 10.13
C LEU A 56 -6.70 10.98 11.51
N GLU A 57 -7.33 10.04 12.23
CA GLU A 57 -7.80 10.24 13.61
C GLU A 57 -6.65 10.70 14.54
N LYS A 58 -5.47 10.08 14.40
CA LYS A 58 -4.26 10.47 15.12
C LYS A 58 -3.54 11.70 14.54
N LYS A 59 -4.14 12.38 13.56
CA LYS A 59 -3.60 13.59 12.88
C LYS A 59 -2.22 13.37 12.24
N LEU A 60 -1.84 12.13 11.91
CA LEU A 60 -0.54 11.77 11.33
C LEU A 60 -0.36 12.29 9.90
N VAL A 61 -1.46 12.61 9.21
CA VAL A 61 -1.48 13.12 7.84
C VAL A 61 -1.01 14.58 7.74
N ARG A 62 -1.10 15.37 8.83
CA ARG A 62 -0.75 16.80 8.82
C ARG A 62 0.73 17.00 8.48
N GLY A 63 1.05 17.84 7.50
CA GLY A 63 2.42 18.10 7.05
C GLY A 63 3.03 17.01 6.15
N ARG A 64 2.21 16.06 5.68
CA ARG A 64 2.61 15.00 4.75
C ARG A 64 1.66 15.01 3.55
N THR A 65 2.09 14.42 2.44
CA THR A 65 1.22 14.26 1.28
C THR A 65 0.16 13.19 1.54
N ILE A 66 -1.08 13.45 1.10
CA ILE A 66 -2.19 12.49 1.21
C ILE A 66 -1.85 11.19 0.47
N HIS A 67 -1.34 11.33 -0.75
CA HIS A 67 -0.91 10.21 -1.57
C HIS A 67 0.24 9.42 -0.92
N GLY A 68 1.20 10.10 -0.27
CA GLY A 68 2.32 9.46 0.40
C GLY A 68 1.87 8.64 1.60
N MET A 69 0.94 9.19 2.38
CA MET A 69 0.34 8.47 3.50
C MET A 69 -0.52 7.29 3.04
N MET A 70 -1.34 7.46 2.01
CA MET A 70 -2.16 6.39 1.44
C MET A 70 -1.29 5.28 0.86
N GLY A 71 -0.22 5.61 0.12
CA GLY A 71 0.74 4.64 -0.40
C GLY A 71 1.46 3.86 0.72
N SER A 72 1.77 4.51 1.84
CA SER A 72 2.33 3.83 3.02
C SER A 72 1.32 2.94 3.74
N ALA A 73 0.07 3.37 3.87
CA ALA A 73 -1.00 2.57 4.45
C ALA A 73 -1.30 1.33 3.58
N LEU A 74 -1.28 1.50 2.26
CA LEU A 74 -1.41 0.41 1.31
C LEU A 74 -0.24 -0.57 1.41
N TYR A 75 1.00 -0.08 1.49
CA TYR A 75 2.17 -0.95 1.69
C TYR A 75 2.06 -1.76 2.99
N ALA A 76 1.60 -1.14 4.08
CA ALA A 76 1.36 -1.83 5.33
C ALA A 76 0.28 -2.92 5.20
N ALA A 77 -0.84 -2.61 4.55
CA ALA A 77 -1.91 -3.58 4.29
C ALA A 77 -1.44 -4.76 3.43
N CYS A 78 -0.71 -4.51 2.34
CA CYS A 78 -0.16 -5.55 1.49
C CYS A 78 0.76 -6.52 2.25
N ARG A 79 1.52 -6.01 3.23
CA ARG A 79 2.38 -6.85 4.07
C ARG A 79 1.60 -7.62 5.13
N GLU A 80 0.53 -7.05 5.68
CA GLU A 80 -0.32 -7.72 6.67
C GLU A 80 -1.13 -8.87 6.05
N VAL A 81 -1.57 -8.73 4.79
CA VAL A 81 -2.36 -9.73 4.05
C VAL A 81 -1.48 -10.74 3.30
N GLU A 82 -0.16 -10.75 3.55
CA GLU A 82 0.80 -11.66 2.89
C GLU A 82 0.77 -11.60 1.35
N THR A 83 0.44 -10.43 0.80
CA THR A 83 0.56 -10.13 -0.63
C THR A 83 1.65 -9.07 -0.84
N PRO A 84 2.93 -9.37 -0.56
CA PRO A 84 3.98 -8.37 -0.49
C PRO A 84 4.17 -7.68 -1.84
N ARG A 85 3.93 -6.38 -1.85
CA ARG A 85 4.30 -5.46 -2.94
C ARG A 85 5.56 -4.73 -2.52
N THR A 86 6.47 -4.45 -3.45
CA THR A 86 7.67 -3.71 -3.08
C THR A 86 7.36 -2.22 -2.94
N LEU A 87 8.13 -1.51 -2.10
CA LEU A 87 8.05 -0.05 -2.02
C LEU A 87 8.31 0.62 -3.38
N LYS A 88 9.06 -0.02 -4.27
CA LYS A 88 9.34 0.48 -5.62
C LYS A 88 8.08 0.42 -6.49
N ASP A 89 7.35 -0.70 -6.46
CA ASP A 89 6.10 -0.86 -7.22
C ASP A 89 5.07 0.21 -6.83
N ILE A 90 4.93 0.49 -5.53
CA ILE A 90 3.98 1.52 -5.03
C ILE A 90 4.47 2.93 -5.40
N ALA A 91 5.78 3.20 -5.28
CA ALA A 91 6.37 4.49 -5.65
C ALA A 91 6.16 4.82 -7.13
N GLU A 92 6.39 3.85 -8.02
CA GLU A 92 6.17 4.01 -9.46
C GLU A 92 4.70 4.27 -9.78
N THR A 93 3.78 3.56 -9.11
CA THR A 93 2.34 3.69 -9.37
C THR A 93 1.76 5.00 -8.87
N THR A 94 2.23 5.48 -7.70
CA THR A 94 1.79 6.73 -7.05
C THR A 94 2.52 7.98 -7.54
N ASN A 95 3.62 7.82 -8.29
CA ASN A 95 4.54 8.90 -8.67
C ASN A 95 5.11 9.66 -7.45
N ILE A 96 5.40 8.93 -6.36
CA ILE A 96 5.96 9.50 -5.13
C ILE A 96 7.33 8.90 -4.89
N LYS A 97 8.25 9.71 -4.37
CA LYS A 97 9.59 9.24 -4.02
C LYS A 97 9.50 8.09 -3.01
N LYS A 98 10.15 6.97 -3.31
CA LYS A 98 10.27 5.79 -2.41
C LYS A 98 10.65 6.18 -0.96
N LYS A 99 11.55 7.17 -0.80
CA LYS A 99 11.99 7.67 0.52
C LYS A 99 10.85 8.26 1.35
N GLU A 100 9.89 8.92 0.70
CA GLU A 100 8.73 9.51 1.37
C GLU A 100 7.78 8.42 1.85
N ILE A 101 7.44 7.45 1.00
CA ILE A 101 6.61 6.30 1.37
C ILE A 101 7.27 5.50 2.51
N ALA A 102 8.58 5.28 2.45
CA ALA A 102 9.31 4.59 3.51
C ALA A 102 9.33 5.37 4.84
N ARG A 103 9.36 6.72 4.78
CA ARG A 103 9.28 7.57 5.97
C ARG A 103 7.89 7.50 6.62
N CYS A 104 6.83 7.65 5.82
CA CYS A 104 5.45 7.59 6.30
C CYS A 104 5.09 6.18 6.79
N TYR A 105 5.61 5.14 6.14
CA TYR A 105 5.45 3.76 6.61
C TYR A 105 6.04 3.53 8.00
N ARG A 106 7.28 3.97 8.24
CA ARG A 106 7.91 3.87 9.58
C ARG A 106 7.13 4.62 10.64
N LEU A 107 6.56 5.79 10.29
CA LEU A 107 5.68 6.53 11.18
C LEU A 107 4.42 5.72 11.51
N LEU A 108 3.74 5.15 10.52
CA LEU A 108 2.55 4.33 10.74
C LEU A 108 2.84 3.13 11.65
N LEU A 109 3.95 2.43 11.43
CA LEU A 109 4.35 1.31 12.30
C LEU A 109 4.49 1.73 13.76
N ARG A 110 5.17 2.85 14.00
CA ARG A 110 5.43 3.36 15.35
C ARG A 110 4.16 3.86 16.03
N GLU A 111 3.37 4.67 15.34
CA GLU A 111 2.23 5.37 15.94
C GLU A 111 0.97 4.50 16.02
N LEU A 112 0.83 3.50 15.16
CA LEU A 112 -0.30 2.57 15.16
C LEU A 112 0.04 1.21 15.79
N SER A 113 1.27 1.05 16.32
CA SER A 113 1.75 -0.20 16.93
C SER A 113 1.53 -1.43 16.06
N LEU A 114 1.71 -1.28 14.75
CA LEU A 114 1.50 -2.37 13.79
C LEU A 114 2.66 -3.37 13.90
N LYS A 115 2.35 -4.64 14.13
CA LYS A 115 3.31 -5.74 14.05
C LYS A 115 3.27 -6.32 12.65
N MET A 116 4.38 -6.23 11.93
CA MET A 116 4.44 -6.70 10.55
C MET A 116 5.08 -8.09 10.47
N PRO A 117 4.50 -9.05 9.73
CA PRO A 117 5.11 -10.36 9.55
C PRO A 117 6.44 -10.24 8.81
N VAL A 118 7.35 -11.17 9.09
CA VAL A 118 8.60 -11.32 8.32
C VAL A 118 8.22 -11.73 6.90
N VAL A 119 8.81 -11.07 5.89
CA VAL A 119 8.51 -11.39 4.49
C VAL A 119 9.13 -12.74 4.17
N ASP A 120 8.32 -13.65 3.63
CA ASP A 120 8.80 -14.92 3.11
C ASP A 120 9.48 -14.71 1.75
N SER A 121 10.77 -15.04 1.68
CA SER A 121 11.60 -14.99 0.47
C SER A 121 10.98 -15.76 -0.70
N VAL A 122 10.24 -16.84 -0.42
CA VAL A 122 9.62 -17.71 -1.44
C VAL A 122 8.55 -16.96 -2.25
N GLN A 123 7.77 -16.08 -1.60
CA GLN A 123 6.74 -15.30 -2.28
C GLN A 123 7.34 -14.34 -3.31
N ASN A 124 8.53 -13.81 -3.03
CA ASN A 124 9.27 -12.97 -3.98
C ASN A 124 9.72 -13.76 -5.21
N VAL A 125 10.21 -14.99 -5.02
CA VAL A 125 10.65 -15.87 -6.14
C VAL A 125 9.50 -16.14 -7.10
N ALA A 126 8.32 -16.49 -6.57
CA ALA A 126 7.15 -16.76 -7.40
C ALA A 126 6.77 -15.56 -8.28
N ARG A 127 6.82 -14.35 -7.71
CA ARG A 127 6.53 -13.10 -8.43
C ARG A 127 7.59 -12.78 -9.48
N ILE A 128 8.87 -12.90 -9.14
CA ILE A 128 10.00 -12.64 -10.06
C ILE A 128 9.93 -13.62 -11.24
N ALA A 129 9.73 -14.91 -10.97
CA ALA A 129 9.62 -15.95 -12.00
C ALA A 129 8.45 -15.68 -12.94
N SER A 130 7.29 -15.29 -12.40
CA SER A 130 6.11 -14.94 -13.22
C SER A 130 6.37 -13.73 -14.10
N LYS A 131 7.01 -12.67 -13.57
CA LYS A 131 7.35 -11.47 -14.34
C LYS A 131 8.41 -11.75 -15.41
N ALA A 132 9.31 -12.68 -15.18
CA ALA A 132 10.36 -13.10 -16.11
C ALA A 132 9.90 -14.20 -17.09
N GLY A 133 8.67 -14.70 -17.00
CA GLY A 133 8.15 -15.75 -17.88
C GLY A 133 8.84 -17.11 -17.71
N LEU A 134 9.37 -17.40 -16.51
CA LEU A 134 10.14 -18.62 -16.26
C LEU A 134 9.25 -19.85 -16.08
N SER A 135 9.78 -21.01 -16.44
CA SER A 135 9.09 -22.30 -16.26
C SER A 135 8.91 -22.65 -14.78
N GLU A 136 7.87 -23.44 -14.48
CA GLU A 136 7.63 -23.94 -13.12
C GLU A 136 8.79 -24.81 -12.60
N LYS A 137 9.50 -25.52 -13.50
CA LYS A 137 10.72 -26.27 -13.15
C LYS A 137 11.82 -25.35 -12.61
N THR A 138 12.06 -24.23 -13.30
CA THR A 138 13.03 -23.21 -12.88
C THR A 138 12.64 -22.57 -11.55
N LYS A 139 11.35 -22.28 -11.38
CA LYS A 139 10.81 -21.71 -10.13
C LYS A 139 10.99 -22.65 -8.94
N ARG A 140 10.66 -23.94 -9.09
CA ARG A 140 10.87 -24.96 -8.04
C ARG A 140 12.34 -25.08 -7.66
N TYR A 141 13.22 -25.14 -8.66
CA TYR A 141 14.66 -25.22 -8.43
C TYR A 141 15.21 -23.98 -7.69
N ALA A 142 14.74 -22.78 -8.05
CA ALA A 142 15.11 -21.55 -7.35
C ALA A 142 14.66 -21.54 -5.88
N ILE A 143 13.45 -22.04 -5.59
CA ILE A 143 12.93 -22.19 -4.22
C ILE A 143 13.78 -23.19 -3.43
N GLU A 144 14.22 -24.29 -4.07
CA GLU A 144 15.06 -25.30 -3.43
C GLU A 144 16.44 -24.73 -3.05
N ILE A 145 17.05 -23.95 -3.95
CA ILE A 145 18.32 -23.23 -3.67
C ILE A 145 18.13 -22.24 -2.51
N LEU A 146 17.02 -21.49 -2.51
CA LEU A 146 16.72 -20.51 -1.47
C LEU A 146 16.59 -21.17 -0.10
N ARG A 147 15.88 -22.30 -0.01
CA ARG A 147 15.75 -23.08 1.22
C ARG A 147 17.10 -23.58 1.72
N LYS A 148 17.92 -24.15 0.83
CA LYS A 148 19.29 -24.57 1.19
C LYS A 148 20.14 -23.39 1.69
N ALA A 149 19.98 -22.20 1.11
CA ALA A 149 20.71 -21.01 1.56
C ALA A 149 20.23 -20.51 2.94
N GLU A 150 18.94 -20.62 3.23
CA GLU A 150 18.35 -20.32 4.54
C GLU A 150 18.78 -21.32 5.62
N GLU A 151 18.74 -22.62 5.32
CA GLU A 151 19.22 -23.70 6.21
C GLU A 151 20.70 -23.51 6.57
N ASN A 152 21.53 -23.15 5.58
CA ASN A 152 22.95 -22.86 5.79
C ASN A 152 23.23 -21.45 6.36
N LYS A 153 22.19 -20.68 6.72
CA LYS A 153 22.28 -19.31 7.28
C LYS A 153 23.04 -18.30 6.41
N ILE A 154 23.19 -18.56 5.10
CA ILE A 154 23.89 -17.68 4.14
C ILE A 154 23.07 -16.42 3.83
N SER A 155 21.75 -16.49 4.01
CA SER A 155 20.79 -15.41 3.78
C SER A 155 20.62 -14.45 4.96
N ALA A 156 21.23 -14.75 6.12
CA ALA A 156 21.08 -13.92 7.32
C ALA A 156 21.56 -12.48 7.10
N GLY A 157 20.70 -11.50 7.41
CA GLY A 157 21.00 -10.07 7.26
C GLY A 157 20.95 -9.53 5.83
N LYS A 158 20.65 -10.36 4.82
CA LYS A 158 20.42 -9.91 3.45
C LYS A 158 18.96 -9.52 3.26
N ASN A 159 18.72 -8.65 2.27
CA ASN A 159 17.36 -8.27 1.89
C ASN A 159 16.70 -9.42 1.10
N PRO A 160 15.60 -10.02 1.58
CA PRO A 160 14.84 -11.05 0.87
C PRO A 160 14.09 -10.50 -0.36
#